data_AF-A0A4Y8CE64-F1
#
_entry.id   AF-A0A4Y8CE64-F1
#
_cell.length_a   1.000
_cell.length_b   1.000
_cell.length_c   1.000
_cell.angle_alpha   90.00
_cell.angle_beta   90.00
_cell.angle_gamma   90.00
#
_symmetry.space_group_name_H-M   'P 1'
#
loop_
_entity.id
_entity.type
_entity.pdbx_description
1 polymer ?
#
loop_
_entity_poly.entity_id
_entity_poly.type
_entity_poly.pdbx_seq_one_letter_code
_entity_poly.pdbx_strand_id
1 'polypeptide(L)'
;QLKSLNPDFVYMPIYHPEAALIARQARQIGFDKLLAAGDGVNNQTFIDLGGSAVNGVIFTDSFDYNNPSTQLGKDFVAAYEKVKGTKELPAFSAMGADAYFVMLNAMNACVDNLSSECINSKIHQTKDFQAVGGVISIDESGNAIRSVVIKEIQNQKQNYKTIINP
;
A
#
# COMPACT_ATOMS: atom_id res chain seq x y z
N GLN A 1 22.18 -16.89 11.61
CA GLN A 1 21.29 -17.74 10.80
C GLN A 1 21.35 -17.39 9.31
N LEU A 2 21.16 -16.12 8.90
CA LEU A 2 21.19 -15.74 7.47
C LEU A 2 22.49 -16.15 6.75
N LYS A 3 23.66 -15.90 7.36
CA LYS A 3 24.96 -16.33 6.81
C LYS A 3 25.05 -17.83 6.52
N SER A 4 24.60 -18.65 7.47
CA SER A 4 24.71 -20.11 7.37
C SER A 4 23.68 -20.71 6.40
N LEU A 5 22.50 -20.08 6.30
CA LEU A 5 21.45 -20.52 5.37
C LEU A 5 21.71 -20.08 3.93
N ASN A 6 22.51 -19.01 3.73
CA ASN A 6 22.80 -18.43 2.42
C ASN A 6 21.56 -18.23 1.50
N PRO A 7 20.42 -17.69 2.00
CA PRO A 7 19.21 -17.57 1.21
C PRO A 7 19.41 -16.55 0.09
N ASP A 8 18.69 -16.66 -1.03
CA ASP A 8 18.79 -15.69 -2.14
C ASP A 8 18.16 -14.33 -1.82
N PHE A 9 17.16 -14.34 -0.94
CA PHE A 9 16.55 -13.14 -0.37
C PHE A 9 15.91 -13.46 0.98
N VAL A 10 15.50 -12.42 1.71
CA VAL A 10 14.71 -12.55 2.94
C VAL A 10 13.43 -11.76 2.79
N TYR A 11 12.29 -12.37 3.07
CA TYR A 11 11.01 -11.67 3.16
C TYR A 11 10.66 -11.38 4.63
N MET A 12 10.30 -10.14 4.92
CA MET A 12 10.00 -9.61 6.26
C MET A 12 8.52 -9.20 6.35
N PRO A 13 7.60 -10.14 6.66
CA PRO A 13 6.17 -9.86 6.81
C PRO A 13 5.86 -9.24 8.18
N ILE A 14 6.54 -8.15 8.51
CA ILE A 14 6.48 -7.49 9.82
C ILE A 14 6.49 -5.98 9.65
N TYR A 15 6.24 -5.24 10.73
CA TYR A 15 6.20 -3.79 10.70
C TYR A 15 7.60 -3.15 10.72
N HIS A 16 7.61 -1.88 10.33
CA HIS A 16 8.80 -1.06 10.16
C HIS A 16 9.85 -1.10 11.30
N PRO A 17 9.51 -1.14 12.61
CA PRO A 17 10.55 -1.09 13.64
C PRO A 17 11.43 -2.33 13.62
N GLU A 18 10.81 -3.51 13.63
CA GLU A 18 11.52 -4.79 13.60
C GLU A 18 12.18 -5.02 12.24
N ALA A 19 11.52 -4.65 11.14
CA ALA A 19 12.10 -4.76 9.80
C ALA A 19 13.38 -3.92 9.67
N ALA A 20 13.41 -2.69 10.20
CA ALA A 20 14.58 -1.82 10.16
C ALA A 20 15.74 -2.41 10.97
N LEU A 21 15.45 -2.98 12.13
CA LEU A 21 16.45 -3.67 12.96
C LEU A 21 17.02 -4.90 12.25
N ILE A 22 16.17 -5.71 11.61
CA ILE A 22 16.62 -6.86 10.80
C ILE A 22 17.51 -6.40 9.65
N ALA A 23 17.11 -5.36 8.91
CA ALA A 23 17.90 -4.83 7.80
C ALA A 23 19.28 -4.38 8.27
N ARG A 24 19.35 -3.63 9.37
CA ARG A 24 20.63 -3.20 9.97
C ARG A 24 21.51 -4.38 10.37
N GLN A 25 20.96 -5.36 11.07
CA GLN A 25 21.71 -6.54 11.51
C GLN A 25 22.17 -7.39 10.31
N ALA A 26 21.35 -7.51 9.26
CA ALA A 26 21.70 -8.21 8.03
C ALA A 26 22.91 -7.55 7.34
N ARG A 27 22.90 -6.22 7.18
CA ARG A 27 24.04 -5.50 6.61
C ARG A 27 25.28 -5.53 7.50
N GLN A 28 25.13 -5.46 8.83
CA GLN A 28 26.26 -5.58 9.77
C GLN A 28 27.00 -6.91 9.64
N ILE A 29 26.28 -7.99 9.32
CA ILE A 29 26.92 -9.27 9.05
C ILE A 29 27.39 -9.40 7.59
N GLY A 30 27.21 -8.41 6.72
CA GLY A 30 27.59 -8.51 5.30
C GLY A 30 26.65 -9.41 4.49
N PHE A 31 25.39 -9.50 4.90
CA PHE A 31 24.35 -10.06 4.04
C PHE A 31 23.84 -8.94 3.12
N ASP A 32 24.31 -8.93 1.87
CA ASP A 32 23.98 -7.88 0.88
C ASP A 32 22.92 -8.30 -0.14
N LYS A 33 22.35 -9.50 0.03
CA LYS A 33 21.26 -9.99 -0.81
C LYS A 33 19.96 -9.24 -0.52
N LEU A 34 18.97 -9.48 -1.39
CA LEU A 34 17.68 -8.78 -1.36
C LEU A 34 16.96 -8.97 -0.02
N LEU A 35 16.47 -7.85 0.50
CA LEU A 35 15.50 -7.82 1.58
C LEU A 35 14.18 -7.35 0.99
N ALA A 36 13.12 -8.12 1.20
CA ALA A 36 11.77 -7.83 0.76
C ALA A 36 10.85 -7.69 1.99
N ALA A 37 9.79 -6.90 1.90
CA ALA A 37 8.83 -6.71 2.99
C ALA A 37 7.40 -6.52 2.49
N GLY A 38 6.45 -6.56 3.43
CA GLY A 38 5.06 -6.18 3.19
C GLY A 38 4.83 -4.66 3.23
N ASP A 39 3.57 -4.26 3.13
CA ASP A 39 3.11 -2.87 3.26
C ASP A 39 3.40 -2.24 4.64
N GLY A 40 3.63 -3.06 5.67
CA GLY A 40 3.98 -2.63 7.01
C GLY A 40 5.26 -1.79 7.15
N VAL A 41 6.09 -1.72 6.09
CA VAL A 41 7.29 -0.87 6.03
C VAL A 41 7.07 0.45 5.28
N ASN A 42 5.86 0.68 4.75
CA ASN A 42 5.52 1.86 3.96
C ASN A 42 5.33 3.12 4.82
N ASN A 43 6.43 3.61 5.41
CA ASN A 43 6.46 4.88 6.13
C ASN A 43 7.89 5.43 6.23
N GLN A 44 8.00 6.72 6.53
CA GLN A 44 9.29 7.40 6.69
C GLN A 44 10.11 6.82 7.86
N THR A 45 9.45 6.39 8.93
CA THR A 45 10.12 5.82 10.11
C THR A 45 10.93 4.57 9.78
N PHE A 46 10.50 3.74 8.83
CA PHE A 46 11.32 2.62 8.34
C PHE A 46 12.66 3.07 7.76
N ILE A 47 12.62 4.12 6.93
CA ILE A 47 13.79 4.73 6.30
C ILE A 47 14.70 5.34 7.37
N ASP A 48 14.13 6.09 8.32
CA ASP A 48 14.88 6.78 9.36
C ASP A 48 15.57 5.79 10.32
N LEU A 49 14.85 4.73 10.75
CA LEU A 49 15.40 3.70 11.63
C LEU A 49 16.43 2.81 10.94
N GLY A 50 16.23 2.53 9.65
CA GLY A 50 17.08 1.66 8.85
C GLY A 50 18.32 2.34 8.27
N GLY A 51 18.23 3.63 7.97
CA GLY A 51 19.29 4.40 7.31
C GLY A 51 19.71 3.77 5.98
N SER A 52 21.02 3.66 5.75
CA SER A 52 21.56 3.02 4.55
C SER A 52 21.23 1.52 4.45
N ALA A 53 20.89 0.86 5.56
CA ALA A 53 20.67 -0.59 5.57
C ALA A 53 19.41 -1.01 4.81
N VAL A 54 18.44 -0.10 4.68
CA VAL A 54 17.18 -0.36 3.96
C VAL A 54 17.23 0.05 2.49
N ASN A 55 18.35 0.61 2.02
CA ASN A 55 18.52 0.87 0.60
C ASN A 55 18.52 -0.45 -0.19
N GLY A 56 17.74 -0.49 -1.28
CA GLY A 56 17.48 -1.68 -2.08
C GLY A 56 16.42 -2.63 -1.50
N VAL A 57 15.82 -2.31 -0.34
CA VAL A 57 14.66 -3.06 0.14
C VAL A 57 13.51 -2.85 -0.83
N ILE A 58 12.89 -3.94 -1.29
CA ILE A 58 11.63 -3.89 -2.02
C ILE A 58 10.46 -4.22 -1.10
N PHE A 59 9.28 -3.67 -1.36
CA PHE A 59 8.09 -4.02 -0.59
C PHE A 59 6.82 -3.91 -1.42
N THR A 60 5.82 -4.69 -1.02
CA THR A 60 4.46 -4.59 -1.56
C THR A 60 3.73 -3.41 -0.93
N ASP A 61 2.90 -2.73 -1.70
CA ASP A 61 2.08 -1.61 -1.28
C ASP A 61 0.75 -1.62 -2.06
N SER A 62 -0.21 -0.79 -1.67
CA SER A 62 -1.53 -0.72 -2.31
C SER A 62 -1.70 0.45 -3.27
N PHE A 63 -0.77 1.41 -3.27
CA PHE A 63 -0.89 2.66 -4.02
C PHE A 63 0.46 3.37 -4.23
N ASP A 64 0.63 4.05 -5.37
CA ASP A 64 1.73 4.98 -5.61
C ASP A 64 1.19 6.34 -6.08
N TYR A 65 1.49 7.39 -5.33
CA TYR A 65 0.97 8.74 -5.59
C TYR A 65 1.54 9.38 -6.86
N ASN A 66 2.66 8.88 -7.40
CA ASN A 66 3.17 9.35 -8.69
C ASN A 66 2.51 8.60 -9.87
N ASN A 67 1.86 7.46 -9.62
CA ASN A 67 1.26 6.60 -10.63
C ASN A 67 -0.21 6.25 -10.31
N PRO A 68 -1.09 7.22 -10.01
CA PRO A 68 -2.51 6.95 -9.81
C PRO A 68 -3.15 6.45 -11.12
N SER A 69 -3.81 5.29 -11.07
CA SER A 69 -4.39 4.62 -12.24
C SER A 69 -5.80 5.09 -12.59
N THR A 70 -6.49 5.77 -11.67
CA THR A 70 -7.87 6.27 -11.86
C THR A 70 -7.91 7.79 -11.88
N GLN A 71 -8.98 8.37 -12.43
CA GLN A 71 -9.19 9.82 -12.37
C GLN A 71 -9.41 10.29 -10.92
N LEU A 72 -10.21 9.54 -10.14
CA LEU A 72 -10.44 9.83 -8.73
C LEU A 72 -9.13 9.83 -7.93
N GLY A 73 -8.20 8.91 -8.22
CA GLY A 73 -6.88 8.88 -7.61
C GLY A 73 -6.05 10.13 -7.93
N LYS A 74 -6.04 10.57 -9.19
CA LYS A 74 -5.37 11.81 -9.61
C LYS A 74 -5.94 13.04 -8.89
N ASP A 75 -7.26 13.13 -8.86
CA ASP A 75 -7.96 14.26 -8.23
C ASP A 75 -7.74 14.29 -6.71
N PHE A 76 -7.72 13.12 -6.07
CA PHE A 76 -7.49 13.01 -4.64
C PHE A 76 -6.04 13.36 -4.26
N VAL A 77 -5.04 12.96 -5.05
CA VAL A 77 -3.64 13.38 -4.86
C VAL A 77 -3.52 14.90 -4.97
N ALA A 78 -4.15 15.52 -5.97
CA ALA A 78 -4.12 16.98 -6.14
C ALA A 78 -4.83 17.71 -4.97
N ALA A 79 -5.97 17.18 -4.51
CA ALA A 79 -6.67 17.72 -3.34
C ALA A 79 -5.84 17.59 -2.05
N TYR A 80 -5.17 16.44 -1.88
CA TYR A 80 -4.26 16.21 -0.75
C TYR A 80 -3.09 17.19 -0.78
N GLU A 81 -2.47 17.39 -1.93
CA GLU A 81 -1.37 18.35 -2.11
C GLU A 81 -1.79 19.77 -1.75
N LYS A 82 -2.98 20.21 -2.18
CA LYS A 82 -3.52 21.53 -1.83
C LYS A 82 -3.70 21.73 -0.32
N VAL A 83 -4.08 20.68 0.41
CA VAL A 83 -4.34 20.75 1.86
C VAL A 83 -3.08 20.54 2.70
N LYS A 84 -2.17 19.68 2.24
CA LYS A 84 -0.98 19.25 3.01
C LYS A 84 0.32 19.87 2.54
N GLY A 85 0.33 20.55 1.39
CA GLY A 85 1.55 21.12 0.79
C GLY A 85 2.50 20.06 0.21
N THR A 86 2.05 18.82 0.06
CA THR A 86 2.84 17.72 -0.52
C THR A 86 1.93 16.73 -1.24
N LYS A 87 2.38 16.23 -2.39
CA LYS A 87 1.70 15.16 -3.14
C LYS A 87 1.96 13.76 -2.60
N GLU A 88 2.81 13.61 -1.58
CA GLU A 88 3.21 12.32 -0.99
C GLU A 88 2.07 11.74 -0.14
N LEU A 89 0.98 11.37 -0.80
CA LEU A 89 -0.18 10.75 -0.20
C LEU A 89 0.18 9.32 0.27
N PRO A 90 0.10 9.03 1.58
CA PRO A 90 0.36 7.69 2.09
C PRO A 90 -0.67 6.68 1.56
N ALA A 91 -0.25 5.44 1.28
CA ALA A 91 -1.15 4.41 0.76
C ALA A 91 -2.30 4.07 1.72
N PHE A 92 -2.05 4.08 3.03
CA PHE A 92 -3.12 3.91 4.03
C PHE A 92 -4.17 5.04 3.98
N SER A 93 -3.77 6.27 3.66
CA SER A 93 -4.70 7.38 3.46
C SER A 93 -5.53 7.20 2.19
N ALA A 94 -4.92 6.72 1.10
CA ALA A 94 -5.64 6.35 -0.12
C ALA A 94 -6.65 5.21 0.13
N MET A 95 -6.27 4.18 0.90
CA MET A 95 -7.18 3.11 1.29
C MET A 95 -8.33 3.58 2.19
N GLY A 96 -8.07 4.53 3.10
CA GLY A 96 -9.14 5.16 3.88
C GLY A 96 -10.14 5.92 3.00
N ALA A 97 -9.65 6.61 1.98
CA ALA A 97 -10.50 7.25 0.99
C ALA A 97 -11.30 6.24 0.15
N ASP A 98 -10.66 5.15 -0.30
CA ASP A 98 -11.33 4.05 -0.99
C ASP A 98 -12.51 3.50 -0.16
N ALA A 99 -12.26 3.21 1.12
CA ALA A 99 -13.29 2.70 2.02
C ALA A 99 -14.48 3.67 2.16
N TYR A 100 -14.18 4.97 2.28
CA TYR A 100 -15.21 6.01 2.33
C TYR A 100 -16.05 6.05 1.03
N PHE A 101 -15.39 6.03 -0.13
CA PHE A 101 -16.09 6.12 -1.41
C PHE A 101 -16.90 4.86 -1.74
N VAL A 102 -16.40 3.68 -1.40
CA VAL A 102 -17.17 2.42 -1.52
C VAL A 102 -18.40 2.46 -0.62
N MET A 103 -18.25 2.87 0.64
CA MET A 103 -19.37 3.00 1.57
C MET A 103 -20.40 4.02 1.08
N LEU A 104 -19.95 5.21 0.64
CA LEU A 104 -20.82 6.26 0.12
C LEU A 104 -21.59 5.79 -1.11
N ASN A 105 -20.94 5.09 -2.04
CA ASN A 105 -21.57 4.52 -3.21
C ASN A 105 -22.68 3.51 -2.81
N ALA A 106 -22.40 2.64 -1.85
CA ALA A 106 -23.37 1.68 -1.33
C ALA A 106 -24.57 2.37 -0.65
N MET A 107 -24.32 3.39 0.17
CA MET A 107 -25.38 4.18 0.82
C MET A 107 -26.26 4.91 -0.20
N ASN A 108 -25.67 5.51 -1.24
CA ASN A 108 -26.41 6.18 -2.31
C ASN A 108 -27.30 5.20 -3.10
N ALA A 109 -26.89 3.94 -3.24
CA ALA A 109 -27.69 2.89 -3.87
C ALA A 109 -28.83 2.36 -2.96
N CYS A 110 -28.89 2.80 -1.71
CA CYS A 110 -29.85 2.37 -0.69
C CYS A 110 -30.72 3.53 -0.18
N VAL A 111 -30.80 4.66 -0.89
CA VAL A 111 -31.53 5.86 -0.42
C VAL A 111 -33.00 5.58 -0.06
N ASP A 112 -33.66 4.69 -0.78
CA ASP A 112 -35.07 4.33 -0.54
C ASP A 112 -35.26 3.33 0.62
N ASN A 113 -34.17 2.70 1.08
CA ASN A 113 -34.17 1.76 2.19
C ASN A 113 -32.79 1.74 2.87
N LEU A 114 -32.48 2.83 3.57
CA LEU A 114 -31.18 3.02 4.20
C LEU A 114 -31.05 2.14 5.46
N SER A 115 -30.62 0.90 5.24
CA SER A 115 -30.46 -0.15 6.24
C SER A 115 -29.08 -0.79 6.13
N SER A 116 -28.58 -1.37 7.22
CA SER A 116 -27.32 -2.13 7.25
C SER A 116 -27.32 -3.27 6.24
N GLU A 117 -28.45 -3.95 6.08
CA GLU A 117 -28.63 -5.07 5.17
C GLU A 117 -28.51 -4.62 3.72
N CYS A 118 -29.16 -3.51 3.35
CA CYS A 118 -29.05 -2.94 2.01
C CYS A 118 -27.60 -2.51 1.73
N ILE A 119 -26.98 -1.74 2.64
CA ILE A 119 -25.62 -1.22 2.47
C ILE A 119 -24.62 -2.37 2.34
N ASN A 120 -24.69 -3.38 3.21
CA ASN A 120 -23.81 -4.54 3.14
C ASN A 120 -23.96 -5.29 1.81
N SER A 121 -25.20 -5.49 1.35
CA SER A 121 -25.48 -6.10 0.05
C SER A 121 -24.89 -5.29 -1.11
N LYS A 122 -24.99 -3.95 -1.06
CA LYS A 122 -24.42 -3.06 -2.08
C LYS A 122 -22.90 -3.00 -2.05
N ILE A 123 -22.26 -3.11 -0.89
CA ILE A 123 -20.80 -3.25 -0.79
C ILE A 123 -20.33 -4.51 -1.51
N HIS A 124 -20.97 -5.67 -1.26
CA HIS A 124 -20.62 -6.94 -1.92
C HIS A 124 -20.94 -6.96 -3.44
N GLN A 125 -21.78 -6.03 -3.92
CA GLN A 125 -22.06 -5.83 -5.35
C GLN A 125 -21.05 -4.88 -6.03
N THR A 126 -20.06 -4.35 -5.31
CA THR A 126 -19.04 -3.45 -5.87
C THR A 126 -18.20 -4.20 -6.90
N LYS A 127 -18.24 -3.76 -8.16
CA LYS A 127 -17.44 -4.27 -9.28
C LYS A 127 -16.81 -3.11 -10.04
N ASP A 128 -15.54 -3.26 -10.40
CA ASP A 128 -14.75 -2.34 -11.23
C ASP A 128 -14.82 -0.87 -10.77
N PHE A 129 -14.95 -0.66 -9.46
CA PHE A 129 -15.11 0.66 -8.87
C PHE A 129 -13.80 1.45 -9.01
N GLN A 130 -13.88 2.62 -9.67
CA GLN A 130 -12.74 3.50 -9.91
C GLN A 130 -12.39 4.27 -8.64
N ALA A 131 -11.72 3.62 -7.69
CA ALA A 131 -11.36 4.17 -6.38
C ALA A 131 -10.09 5.04 -6.45
N VAL A 132 -9.67 5.62 -5.32
CA VAL A 132 -8.44 6.43 -5.21
C VAL A 132 -7.20 5.56 -5.41
N GLY A 133 -7.16 4.41 -4.72
CA GLY A 133 -6.04 3.47 -4.73
C GLY A 133 -5.95 2.60 -5.97
N GLY A 134 -6.92 2.69 -6.89
CA GLY A 134 -7.03 1.86 -8.08
C GLY A 134 -8.44 1.34 -8.31
N VAL A 135 -8.57 0.39 -9.24
CA VAL A 135 -9.84 -0.31 -9.48
C VAL A 135 -10.07 -1.35 -8.38
N ILE A 136 -11.25 -1.33 -7.77
CA ILE A 136 -11.64 -2.23 -6.68
C ILE A 136 -12.91 -3.00 -7.07
N SER A 137 -12.84 -4.32 -6.94
CA SER A 137 -14.00 -5.21 -6.91
C SER A 137 -14.07 -5.89 -5.54
N ILE A 138 -15.26 -6.13 -5.01
CA ILE A 138 -15.44 -6.85 -3.74
C ILE A 138 -16.03 -8.24 -4.04
N ASP A 139 -15.44 -9.28 -3.45
CA ASP A 139 -15.93 -10.66 -3.57
C ASP A 139 -17.03 -10.96 -2.54
N GLU A 140 -17.63 -12.16 -2.62
CA GLU A 140 -18.72 -12.57 -1.72
C GLU A 140 -18.29 -12.68 -0.25
N SER A 141 -16.99 -12.79 0.03
CA SER A 141 -16.44 -12.83 1.39
C SER A 141 -16.04 -11.44 1.90
N GLY A 142 -16.25 -10.38 1.12
CA GLY A 142 -15.89 -9.02 1.47
C GLY A 142 -14.43 -8.66 1.19
N ASN A 143 -13.67 -9.49 0.47
CA ASN A 143 -12.30 -9.18 0.11
C ASN A 143 -12.27 -8.25 -1.10
N ALA A 144 -11.43 -7.22 -1.03
CA ALA A 144 -11.14 -6.36 -2.16
C ALA A 144 -10.15 -7.03 -3.12
N ILE A 145 -10.60 -7.29 -4.35
CA ILE A 145 -9.76 -7.66 -5.49
C ILE A 145 -9.20 -6.36 -6.08
N ARG A 146 -7.88 -6.19 -6.00
CA ARG A 146 -7.16 -4.99 -6.43
C ARG A 146 -5.72 -5.34 -6.80
N SER A 147 -5.06 -4.44 -7.54
CA SER A 147 -3.64 -4.57 -7.87
C SER A 147 -2.73 -4.35 -6.67
N VAL A 148 -1.54 -4.96 -6.70
CA VAL A 148 -0.44 -4.75 -5.76
C VAL A 148 0.64 -3.90 -6.41
N VAL A 149 1.09 -2.86 -5.74
CA VAL A 149 2.23 -2.03 -6.15
C VAL A 149 3.51 -2.61 -5.53
N ILE A 150 4.60 -2.64 -6.29
CA ILE A 150 5.93 -2.95 -5.76
C ILE A 150 6.75 -1.66 -5.75
N LYS A 151 7.34 -1.35 -4.60
CA LYS A 151 8.23 -0.20 -4.41
C LYS A 151 9.62 -0.65 -4.00
N GLU A 152 10.59 0.23 -4.18
CA GLU A 152 11.97 0.06 -3.73
C GLU A 152 12.47 1.32 -3.03
N ILE A 153 13.23 1.12 -1.95
CA ILE A 153 13.91 2.23 -1.29
C ILE A 153 15.23 2.49 -2.00
N GLN A 154 15.36 3.67 -2.59
CA GLN A 154 16.60 4.15 -3.19
C GLN A 154 16.86 5.58 -2.73
N ASN A 155 18.09 5.86 -2.29
CA ASN A 155 18.51 7.20 -1.85
C ASN A 155 17.57 7.79 -0.78
N GLN A 156 17.20 6.98 0.21
CA GLN A 156 16.26 7.33 1.28
C GLN A 156 14.86 7.76 0.80
N LYS A 157 14.46 7.34 -0.40
CA LYS A 157 13.12 7.59 -0.95
C LYS A 157 12.50 6.29 -1.41
N GLN A 158 11.18 6.21 -1.30
CA GLN A 158 10.39 5.14 -1.88
C GLN A 158 10.16 5.43 -3.36
N ASN A 159 10.47 4.48 -4.24
CA ASN A 159 10.30 4.62 -5.68
C ASN A 159 9.41 3.48 -6.19
N TYR A 160 8.48 3.83 -7.08
CA TYR A 160 7.69 2.84 -7.81
C TYR A 160 8.58 1.92 -8.66
N LYS A 161 8.38 0.61 -8.57
CA LYS A 161 8.98 -0.37 -9.49
C LYS A 161 7.99 -0.87 -10.53
N THR A 162 6.86 -1.39 -10.07
CA THR A 162 5.86 -2.01 -10.94
C THR A 162 4.52 -2.17 -10.22
N ILE A 163 3.51 -2.59 -10.96
CA ILE A 163 2.19 -2.98 -10.48
C ILE A 163 1.88 -4.40 -10.97
N ILE A 164 1.29 -5.20 -10.10
CA ILE A 164 0.86 -6.58 -10.38
C ILE A 164 -0.66 -6.58 -10.27
N ASN A 165 -1.33 -6.91 -11.38
CA ASN A 165 -2.78 -7.03 -11.42
C ASN A 165 -3.23 -8.45 -11.03
N PRO A 166 -4.46 -8.60 -10.49
CA PRO A 166 -5.07 -9.90 -10.23
C PRO A 166 -5.16 -10.80 -11.47
#